data_AF-A0A517Q1N4-F1
#
_entry.id   AF-A0A517Q1N4-F1
#
_cell.length_a   1.000
_cell.length_b   1.000
_cell.length_c   1.000
_cell.angle_alpha   90.00
_cell.angle_beta   90.00
_cell.angle_gamma   90.00
#
_symmetry.space_group_name_H-M   'P 1'
#
loop_
_entity.id
_entity.type
_entity.pdbx_description
1 polymer ?
#
loop_
_entity_poly.entity_id
_entity_poly.type
_entity_poly.pdbx_seq_one_letter_code
_entity_poly.pdbx_strand_id
1 'polypeptide(L)'
;MAHWLKIPSKEKRREEDIPEPYEIVCVCGVSLSGYRRKTPYRHTCDQCGESYFILPRNTYPPLKARKKKKQIPTQQRITEYVLNSPLVSRLREKRQQKQATRKGQAGEATQPAPAELSPFELPPPRTRLMTPFRAILAGILLILGFTGYGIWHSRQLERAEVTLKTATEAGRELLEKGDLVGANTAYQQAAQALETLGRHDRQAFEVQQKARELEALNRQAVSPLFEIADAAVAQIKEQDLKSWQTLFDVRYEGSWLIFETTLIPVATGDEKEQTRYRLNFPVILDEYTLNLELTDPTFREYVEAHPGEPLIFAAQLSAFEQNENSPETGVILLDGKTAFMWSHLDLYEQLGIQFDEYHDRDQVASLLKQQTQFLERSL
;
A
#
# COMPACT_ATOMS: atom_id res chain seq x y z
N MET A 1 -48.04 -2.62 -16.12
CA MET A 1 -48.33 -2.96 -14.71
C MET A 1 -47.78 -4.36 -14.42
N ALA A 2 -47.10 -4.50 -13.28
CA ALA A 2 -46.13 -5.55 -12.96
C ALA A 2 -46.64 -7.00 -13.09
N HIS A 3 -46.08 -7.76 -14.02
CA HIS A 3 -46.34 -9.19 -14.20
C HIS A 3 -45.25 -10.09 -13.57
N TRP A 4 -44.39 -9.53 -12.71
CA TRP A 4 -43.23 -10.19 -12.10
C TRP A 4 -43.41 -10.59 -10.63
N LEU A 5 -44.53 -10.22 -10.00
CA LEU A 5 -44.92 -10.67 -8.65
C LEU A 5 -45.89 -11.86 -8.73
N LYS A 6 -45.46 -12.97 -9.35
CA LYS A 6 -46.17 -14.25 -9.18
C LYS A 6 -45.66 -14.90 -7.89
N ILE A 7 -46.46 -14.76 -6.84
CA ILE A 7 -46.31 -15.52 -5.59
C ILE A 7 -46.24 -17.01 -5.97
N PRO A 8 -45.15 -17.74 -5.64
CA PRO A 8 -45.05 -19.15 -5.96
C PRO A 8 -46.19 -19.93 -5.28
N SER A 9 -46.79 -20.86 -6.04
CA SER A 9 -47.91 -21.70 -5.60
C SER A 9 -47.57 -22.48 -4.33
N LYS A 10 -48.60 -22.76 -3.51
CA LYS A 10 -48.50 -23.52 -2.25
C LYS A 10 -47.84 -24.89 -2.41
N GLU A 11 -47.86 -25.49 -3.61
CA GLU A 11 -47.13 -26.72 -3.93
C GLU A 11 -45.61 -26.56 -3.73
N LYS A 12 -45.03 -25.45 -4.18
CA LYS A 12 -43.58 -25.21 -4.13
C LYS A 12 -43.06 -24.99 -2.70
N ARG A 13 -43.92 -24.46 -1.82
CA ARG A 13 -43.65 -24.35 -0.37
C ARG A 13 -43.62 -25.69 0.35
N ARG A 14 -44.27 -26.74 -0.17
CA ARG A 14 -44.25 -28.07 0.46
C ARG A 14 -43.00 -28.88 0.10
N GLU A 15 -42.42 -28.65 -1.08
CA GLU A 15 -41.14 -29.24 -1.48
C GLU A 15 -39.95 -28.61 -0.72
N GLU A 16 -40.14 -27.38 -0.23
CA GLU A 16 -39.19 -26.62 0.60
C GLU A 16 -39.10 -27.06 2.07
N ASP A 17 -39.76 -28.12 2.53
CA ASP A 17 -39.66 -28.60 3.94
C ASP A 17 -38.95 -29.96 4.08
N ILE A 18 -38.22 -30.42 3.06
CA ILE A 18 -37.35 -31.60 3.18
C ILE A 18 -36.13 -31.22 4.04
N PRO A 19 -35.90 -31.89 5.19
CA PRO A 19 -34.77 -31.56 6.05
C PRO A 19 -33.46 -32.01 5.39
N GLU A 20 -32.51 -31.07 5.20
CA GLU A 20 -31.18 -31.36 4.66
C GLU A 20 -30.29 -31.90 5.77
N PRO A 21 -29.89 -33.19 5.73
CA PRO A 21 -28.98 -33.74 6.72
C PRO A 21 -27.57 -33.20 6.51
N TYR A 22 -26.79 -33.15 7.58
CA TYR A 22 -25.35 -32.99 7.52
C TYR A 22 -24.67 -34.03 8.40
N GLU A 23 -23.43 -34.34 8.05
CA GLU A 23 -22.52 -35.18 8.83
C GLU A 23 -21.17 -34.47 8.84
N ILE A 24 -20.66 -34.19 10.03
CA ILE A 24 -19.35 -33.58 10.25
C ILE A 24 -18.58 -34.43 11.25
N VAL A 25 -17.25 -34.47 11.13
CA VAL A 25 -16.39 -35.21 12.06
C VAL A 25 -15.80 -34.22 13.05
N CYS A 26 -16.00 -34.48 14.34
CA CYS A 26 -15.41 -33.70 15.42
C CYS A 26 -13.90 -33.93 15.52
N VAL A 27 -13.15 -33.00 16.12
CA VAL A 27 -11.71 -33.14 16.40
C VAL A 27 -11.42 -34.35 17.29
N CYS A 28 -12.35 -34.74 18.17
CA CYS A 28 -12.23 -35.96 18.97
C CYS A 28 -12.52 -37.26 18.20
N GLY A 29 -12.85 -37.18 16.91
CA GLY A 29 -13.11 -38.34 16.04
C GLY A 29 -14.57 -38.83 16.04
N VAL A 30 -15.47 -38.22 16.83
CA VAL A 30 -16.90 -38.57 16.84
C VAL A 30 -17.62 -37.90 15.66
N SER A 31 -18.47 -38.65 14.95
CA SER A 31 -19.34 -38.09 13.91
C SER A 31 -20.56 -37.38 14.54
N LEU A 32 -20.73 -36.11 14.21
CA LEU A 32 -21.90 -35.31 14.56
C LEU A 32 -22.83 -35.27 13.33
N SER A 33 -24.06 -35.72 13.52
CA SER A 33 -25.09 -35.67 12.48
C SER A 33 -26.31 -34.89 12.94
N GLY A 34 -27.00 -34.26 11.99
CA GLY A 34 -28.18 -33.46 12.29
C GLY A 34 -28.82 -32.91 11.03
N TYR A 35 -29.78 -32.01 11.22
CA TYR A 35 -30.51 -31.36 10.12
C TYR A 35 -30.25 -29.87 10.10
N ARG A 36 -30.01 -29.32 8.91
CA ARG A 36 -29.82 -27.88 8.72
C ARG A 36 -31.14 -27.13 8.95
N ARG A 37 -31.08 -26.06 9.73
CA ARG A 37 -32.22 -25.19 10.06
C ARG A 37 -32.26 -23.98 9.13
N LYS A 38 -33.36 -23.22 9.17
CA LYS A 38 -33.50 -21.95 8.42
C LYS A 38 -32.52 -20.88 8.92
N THR A 39 -32.15 -20.92 10.21
CA THR A 39 -31.15 -20.04 10.83
C THR A 39 -29.88 -20.82 11.12
N PRO A 40 -28.70 -20.17 11.06
CA PRO A 40 -27.46 -20.78 11.53
C PRO A 40 -27.58 -21.15 13.01
N TYR A 41 -26.90 -22.23 13.42
CA TYR A 41 -26.80 -22.61 14.82
C TYR A 41 -25.49 -23.36 15.08
N ARG A 42 -25.09 -23.47 16.34
CA ARG A 42 -23.91 -24.25 16.74
C ARG A 42 -24.33 -25.61 17.27
N HIS A 43 -23.62 -26.66 16.88
CA HIS A 43 -23.76 -28.02 17.41
C HIS A 43 -22.53 -28.33 18.26
N THR A 44 -22.73 -28.49 19.57
CA THR A 44 -21.67 -28.85 20.52
C THR A 44 -21.45 -30.35 20.54
N CYS A 45 -20.21 -30.79 20.52
CA CYS A 45 -19.86 -32.20 20.70
C CYS A 45 -20.04 -32.61 22.16
N ASP A 46 -20.82 -33.66 22.42
CA ASP A 46 -21.06 -34.17 23.78
C ASP A 46 -19.80 -34.76 24.45
N GLN A 47 -18.76 -35.13 23.67
CA GLN A 47 -17.54 -35.73 24.21
C GLN A 47 -16.44 -34.73 24.56
N CYS A 48 -16.17 -33.73 23.72
CA CYS A 48 -15.07 -32.78 23.93
C CYS A 48 -15.53 -31.35 24.17
N GLY A 49 -16.83 -31.05 24.08
CA GLY A 49 -17.39 -29.71 24.28
C GLY A 49 -17.16 -28.74 23.12
N GLU A 50 -16.45 -29.15 22.07
CA GLU A 50 -16.12 -28.31 20.93
C GLU A 50 -17.39 -27.93 20.14
N SER A 51 -17.50 -26.66 19.72
CA SER A 51 -18.71 -26.13 19.08
C SER A 51 -18.52 -25.95 17.58
N TYR A 52 -19.37 -26.59 16.77
CA TYR A 52 -19.32 -26.52 15.31
C TYR A 52 -20.40 -25.60 14.77
N PHE A 53 -20.02 -24.66 13.91
CA PHE A 53 -20.96 -23.79 13.23
C PHE A 53 -21.65 -24.52 12.07
N ILE A 54 -22.96 -24.71 12.18
CA ILE A 54 -23.77 -25.34 11.14
C ILE A 54 -24.39 -24.26 10.28
N LEU A 55 -24.03 -24.28 8.99
CA LEU A 55 -24.58 -23.38 7.98
C LEU A 55 -26.12 -23.51 7.92
N PRO A 56 -26.83 -22.38 7.70
CA PRO A 56 -28.24 -22.44 7.44
C PRO A 56 -28.49 -23.22 6.16
N ARG A 57 -29.72 -23.69 6.01
CA ARG A 57 -30.17 -24.34 4.78
C ARG A 57 -29.97 -23.42 3.57
N ASN A 58 -29.56 -24.00 2.45
CA ASN A 58 -29.39 -23.25 1.21
C ASN A 58 -30.76 -22.81 0.67
N THR A 59 -31.06 -21.51 0.75
CA THR A 59 -32.30 -20.93 0.24
C THR A 59 -32.28 -20.69 -1.28
N TYR A 60 -31.14 -20.91 -1.93
CA TYR A 60 -31.01 -20.70 -3.36
C TYR A 60 -31.34 -21.98 -4.14
N PRO A 61 -32.09 -21.85 -5.27
CA PRO A 61 -32.35 -22.99 -6.12
C PRO A 61 -31.04 -23.57 -6.64
N PRO A 62 -30.87 -24.91 -6.69
CA PRO A 62 -29.65 -25.54 -7.16
C PRO A 62 -29.34 -25.04 -8.57
N LEU A 63 -28.10 -24.57 -8.77
CA LEU A 63 -27.65 -24.08 -10.07
C LEU A 63 -27.79 -25.20 -11.10
N LYS A 64 -28.60 -24.98 -12.14
CA LYS A 64 -28.69 -25.89 -13.28
C LYS A 64 -27.28 -26.04 -13.86
N ALA A 65 -26.75 -27.27 -13.83
CA ALA A 65 -25.41 -27.57 -14.32
C ALA A 65 -25.21 -26.98 -15.73
N ARG A 66 -24.38 -25.94 -15.83
CA ARG A 66 -24.03 -25.35 -17.13
C ARG A 66 -23.17 -26.35 -17.89
N LYS A 67 -23.62 -26.72 -19.10
CA LYS A 67 -22.81 -27.51 -20.04
C LYS A 67 -21.48 -26.79 -20.27
N LYS A 68 -20.35 -27.50 -20.10
CA LYS A 68 -18.98 -26.98 -20.29
C LYS A 68 -18.88 -26.21 -21.61
N LYS A 69 -18.63 -24.91 -21.55
CA LYS A 69 -18.24 -24.10 -22.72
C LYS A 69 -16.80 -24.46 -23.07
N LYS A 70 -16.55 -24.76 -24.35
CA LYS A 70 -15.21 -24.96 -24.92
C LYS A 70 -14.33 -23.75 -24.64
N GLN A 71 -13.11 -23.99 -24.17
CA GLN A 71 -12.05 -23.00 -23.99
C GLN A 71 -11.80 -22.25 -25.31
N ILE A 72 -11.71 -20.92 -25.22
CA ILE A 72 -11.27 -20.04 -26.30
C ILE A 72 -9.73 -19.90 -26.18
N PRO A 73 -8.96 -19.95 -27.28
CA PRO A 73 -7.51 -20.00 -27.20
C PRO A 73 -6.88 -18.63 -26.92
N THR A 74 -6.15 -18.60 -25.80
CA THR A 74 -4.78 -18.11 -25.56
C THR A 74 -4.38 -16.69 -25.99
N GLN A 75 -3.93 -15.92 -24.97
CA GLN A 75 -3.32 -14.59 -24.99
C GLN A 75 -2.13 -14.40 -25.97
N GLN A 76 -1.61 -15.47 -26.56
CA GLN A 76 -0.46 -15.45 -27.49
C GLN A 76 -0.73 -14.63 -28.78
N ARG A 77 -2.00 -14.50 -29.22
CA ARG A 77 -2.33 -13.68 -30.40
C ARG A 77 -2.31 -12.18 -30.15
N ILE A 78 -2.41 -11.73 -28.90
CA ILE A 78 -2.40 -10.29 -28.57
C ILE A 78 -0.97 -9.77 -28.57
N THR A 79 0.00 -10.56 -28.08
CA THR A 79 1.42 -10.21 -28.06
C THR A 79 2.02 -10.10 -29.47
N GLU A 80 1.64 -10.98 -30.41
CA GLU A 80 2.10 -10.90 -31.80
C GLU A 80 1.55 -9.67 -32.55
N TYR A 81 0.36 -9.18 -32.17
CA TYR A 81 -0.25 -8.01 -32.81
C TYR A 81 0.35 -6.68 -32.31
N VAL A 82 0.75 -6.62 -31.03
CA VAL A 82 1.32 -5.41 -30.42
C VAL A 82 2.77 -5.21 -30.84
N LEU A 83 3.57 -6.29 -30.92
CA LEU A 83 4.99 -6.23 -31.27
C LEU A 83 5.26 -5.91 -32.75
N ASN A 84 4.31 -6.16 -33.65
CA ASN A 84 4.44 -5.90 -35.09
C ASN A 84 3.74 -4.60 -35.54
N SER A 85 3.31 -3.74 -34.60
CA SER A 85 2.66 -2.49 -34.97
C SER A 85 3.65 -1.47 -35.57
N PRO A 86 3.28 -0.76 -36.65
CA PRO A 86 4.16 0.17 -37.37
C PRO A 86 4.58 1.41 -36.56
N LEU A 87 3.97 1.63 -35.39
CA LEU A 87 4.37 2.69 -34.44
C LEU A 87 5.63 2.30 -33.64
N VAL A 88 5.78 1.03 -33.29
CA VAL A 88 6.92 0.54 -32.48
C VAL A 88 8.20 0.46 -33.32
N SER A 89 8.09 0.12 -34.61
CA SER A 89 9.23 0.12 -35.55
C SER A 89 9.79 1.53 -35.78
N ARG A 90 8.92 2.55 -35.97
CA ARG A 90 9.33 3.94 -36.14
C ARG A 90 10.05 4.53 -34.91
N LEU A 91 9.65 4.13 -33.71
CA LEU A 91 10.33 4.56 -32.47
C LEU A 91 11.72 3.93 -32.32
N ARG A 92 11.90 2.70 -32.81
CA ARG A 92 13.19 1.99 -32.77
C ARG A 92 14.21 2.58 -33.74
N GLU A 93 13.78 2.97 -34.94
CA GLU A 93 14.62 3.68 -35.92
C GLU A 93 15.08 5.06 -35.41
N LYS A 94 14.17 5.80 -34.76
CA LYS A 94 14.48 7.14 -34.21
C LYS A 94 15.52 7.09 -33.08
N ARG A 95 15.57 5.99 -32.30
CA ARG A 95 16.61 5.77 -31.28
C ARG A 95 17.97 5.41 -31.89
N GLN A 96 18.00 4.66 -32.98
CA GLN A 96 19.26 4.30 -33.67
C GLN A 96 19.91 5.51 -34.37
N GLN A 97 19.12 6.39 -35.00
CA GLN A 97 19.65 7.65 -35.57
C GLN A 97 20.25 8.58 -34.52
N LYS A 98 19.70 8.58 -33.29
CA LYS A 98 20.20 9.42 -32.17
C LYS A 98 21.50 8.86 -31.54
N GLN A 99 21.78 7.57 -31.70
CA GLN A 99 23.05 6.96 -31.29
C GLN A 99 24.15 7.12 -32.35
N ALA A 100 23.80 7.09 -33.65
CA ALA A 100 24.76 7.33 -34.74
C ALA A 100 25.32 8.77 -34.73
N THR A 101 24.48 9.76 -34.41
CA THR A 101 24.90 11.17 -34.29
C THR A 101 25.81 11.43 -33.09
N ARG A 102 25.76 10.61 -32.03
CA ARG A 102 26.63 10.74 -30.85
C ARG A 102 28.01 10.09 -31.03
N LYS A 103 28.19 9.22 -32.02
CA LYS A 103 29.45 8.49 -32.29
C LYS A 103 30.33 9.14 -33.37
N GLY A 104 29.84 10.17 -34.06
CA GLY A 104 30.57 10.91 -35.11
C GLY A 104 31.29 12.18 -34.65
N GLN A 105 31.22 12.55 -33.37
CA GLN A 105 31.84 13.79 -32.83
C GLN A 105 32.99 13.54 -31.84
N ALA A 106 33.49 12.30 -31.75
CA ALA A 106 34.66 11.94 -30.95
C ALA A 106 35.79 11.47 -31.88
N GLY A 107 36.45 12.41 -32.54
CA GLY A 107 37.63 12.11 -33.36
C GLY A 107 38.10 13.29 -34.20
N GLU A 108 38.69 14.31 -33.57
CA GLU A 108 39.78 15.11 -34.19
C GLU A 108 40.38 16.06 -33.14
N ALA A 109 41.46 15.61 -32.51
CA ALA A 109 42.37 16.47 -31.77
C ALA A 109 43.76 16.26 -32.37
N THR A 110 44.07 17.12 -33.35
CA THR A 110 45.36 17.22 -34.04
C THR A 110 46.41 17.75 -33.07
N GLN A 111 47.48 16.97 -32.86
CA GLN A 111 48.73 17.44 -32.25
C GLN A 111 49.57 18.22 -33.28
N PRO A 112 50.24 19.29 -32.87
CA PRO A 112 51.53 19.65 -33.43
C PRO A 112 52.64 19.68 -32.37
N ALA A 113 53.80 19.14 -32.75
CA ALA A 113 55.07 19.20 -32.02
C ALA A 113 55.87 20.46 -32.43
N PRO A 114 57.06 20.72 -31.85
CA PRO A 114 57.38 21.92 -31.07
C PRO A 114 58.09 23.02 -31.87
N ALA A 115 57.92 24.28 -31.45
CA ALA A 115 58.73 25.40 -31.91
C ALA A 115 59.66 25.88 -30.79
N GLU A 116 60.88 26.23 -31.21
CA GLU A 116 62.04 26.62 -30.42
C GLU A 116 61.84 27.83 -29.50
N LEU A 117 62.71 27.84 -28.49
CA LEU A 117 62.85 28.79 -27.40
C LEU A 117 63.12 30.23 -27.90
N SER A 118 62.35 31.20 -27.40
CA SER A 118 62.74 32.60 -27.32
C SER A 118 62.76 33.03 -25.84
N PRO A 119 63.88 33.51 -25.29
CA PRO A 119 64.02 33.82 -23.87
C PRO A 119 63.60 35.27 -23.60
N PHE A 120 62.29 35.56 -23.61
CA PHE A 120 61.76 36.80 -23.02
C PHE A 120 60.30 36.57 -22.61
N GLU A 121 60.12 35.88 -21.49
CA GLU A 121 58.82 35.83 -20.80
C GLU A 121 58.61 37.16 -20.07
N LEU A 122 57.76 38.01 -20.65
CA LEU A 122 57.05 39.02 -19.87
C LEU A 122 55.99 38.30 -19.04
N PRO A 123 55.91 38.54 -17.71
CA PRO A 123 54.90 37.91 -16.87
C PRO A 123 53.50 38.27 -17.42
N PRO A 124 52.56 37.29 -17.52
CA PRO A 124 51.20 37.58 -17.95
C PRO A 124 50.61 38.65 -17.02
N PRO A 125 49.90 39.67 -17.54
CA PRO A 125 49.25 40.63 -16.66
C PRO A 125 48.28 39.85 -15.78
N ARG A 126 48.55 39.83 -14.47
CA ARG A 126 47.62 39.35 -13.45
C ARG A 126 46.30 40.06 -13.70
N THR A 127 45.35 39.37 -14.34
CA THR A 127 44.02 39.90 -14.55
C THR A 127 43.42 40.10 -13.17
N ARG A 128 43.30 41.36 -12.73
CA ARG A 128 42.49 41.73 -11.59
C ARG A 128 41.05 41.33 -11.96
N LEU A 129 40.65 40.12 -11.58
CA LEU A 129 39.35 39.52 -11.89
C LEU A 129 38.16 40.33 -11.36
N MET A 130 38.43 41.32 -10.50
CA MET A 130 37.46 42.31 -10.04
C MET A 130 37.88 43.71 -10.49
N THR A 131 37.43 44.12 -11.68
CA THR A 131 37.24 45.56 -11.94
C THR A 131 36.09 46.05 -11.04
N PRO A 132 36.21 47.20 -10.37
CA PRO A 132 35.21 47.67 -9.38
C PRO A 132 33.78 47.69 -9.92
N PHE A 133 33.59 47.95 -11.22
CA PHE A 133 32.28 47.89 -11.89
C PHE A 133 31.63 46.49 -11.89
N ARG A 134 32.40 45.41 -12.02
CA ARG A 134 31.87 44.03 -12.00
C ARG A 134 31.42 43.63 -10.60
N ALA A 135 32.11 44.11 -9.57
CA ALA A 135 31.71 43.90 -8.18
C ALA A 135 30.38 44.61 -7.86
N ILE A 136 30.21 45.85 -8.33
CA ILE A 136 28.96 46.61 -8.15
C ILE A 136 27.80 45.93 -8.90
N LEU A 137 27.99 45.51 -10.15
CA LEU A 137 26.97 44.82 -10.92
C LEU A 137 26.55 43.49 -10.27
N ALA A 138 27.53 42.71 -9.77
CA ALA A 138 27.25 41.48 -9.04
C ALA A 138 26.46 41.76 -7.75
N GLY A 139 26.78 42.83 -7.03
CA GLY A 139 26.02 43.27 -5.85
C GLY A 139 24.56 43.62 -6.18
N ILE A 140 24.33 44.38 -7.26
CA ILE A 140 22.96 44.74 -7.70
C ILE A 140 22.17 43.48 -8.11
N LEU A 141 22.79 42.58 -8.88
CA LEU A 141 22.15 41.33 -9.29
C LEU A 141 21.82 40.43 -8.10
N LEU A 142 22.69 40.38 -7.10
CA LEU A 142 22.46 39.63 -5.87
C LEU A 142 21.27 40.20 -5.10
N ILE A 143 21.19 41.53 -4.94
CA ILE A 143 20.06 42.18 -4.27
C ILE A 143 18.76 41.93 -5.03
N LEU A 144 18.73 42.13 -6.36
CA LEU A 144 17.55 41.87 -7.18
C LEU A 144 17.11 40.40 -7.11
N GLY A 145 18.07 39.47 -7.14
CA GLY A 145 17.80 38.04 -6.97
C GLY A 145 17.19 37.72 -5.61
N PHE A 146 17.73 38.30 -4.54
CA PHE A 146 17.25 38.08 -3.18
C PHE A 146 15.85 38.68 -2.97
N THR A 147 15.59 39.88 -3.48
CA THR A 147 14.26 40.50 -3.43
C THR A 147 13.24 39.73 -4.25
N GLY A 148 13.61 39.30 -5.47
CA GLY A 148 12.75 38.46 -6.32
C GLY A 148 12.40 37.13 -5.65
N TYR A 149 13.39 36.47 -5.04
CA TYR A 149 13.19 35.25 -4.26
C TYR A 149 12.24 35.49 -3.07
N GLY A 150 12.44 36.58 -2.31
CA GLY A 150 11.58 36.93 -1.17
C GLY A 150 10.12 37.14 -1.54
N ILE A 151 9.84 37.85 -2.65
CA ILE A 151 8.46 38.05 -3.15
C ILE A 151 7.84 36.72 -3.57
N TRP A 152 8.60 35.87 -4.28
CA TRP A 152 8.11 34.56 -4.70
C TRP A 152 7.80 33.66 -3.49
N HIS A 153 8.72 33.61 -2.53
CA HIS A 153 8.57 32.83 -1.30
C HIS A 153 7.39 33.30 -0.45
N SER A 154 7.22 34.62 -0.25
CA SER A 154 6.06 35.18 0.47
C SER A 154 4.74 34.79 -0.18
N ARG A 155 4.65 34.89 -1.51
CA ARG A 155 3.44 34.49 -2.26
C ARG A 155 3.17 32.99 -2.16
N GLN A 156 4.21 32.15 -2.10
CA GLN A 156 4.01 30.72 -1.89
C GLN A 156 3.44 30.45 -0.50
N LEU A 157 3.96 31.09 0.55
CA LEU A 157 3.43 30.96 1.91
C LEU A 157 1.98 31.44 2.02
N GLU A 158 1.64 32.60 1.45
CA GLU A 158 0.27 33.12 1.45
C GLU A 158 -0.71 32.16 0.74
N ARG A 159 -0.31 31.59 -0.40
CA ARG A 159 -1.12 30.61 -1.12
C ARG A 159 -1.27 29.32 -0.33
N ALA A 160 -0.20 28.85 0.32
CA ALA A 160 -0.23 27.66 1.15
C ALA A 160 -1.17 27.86 2.35
N GLU A 161 -1.17 29.03 2.99
CA GLU A 161 -2.10 29.31 4.10
C GLU A 161 -3.57 29.27 3.66
N VAL A 162 -3.89 29.88 2.51
CA VAL A 162 -5.26 29.84 1.95
C VAL A 162 -5.65 28.40 1.57
N THR A 163 -4.73 27.68 0.93
CA THR A 163 -4.95 26.28 0.51
C THR A 163 -5.19 25.39 1.73
N LEU A 164 -4.40 25.54 2.79
CA LEU A 164 -4.57 24.79 4.03
C LEU A 164 -5.98 24.95 4.60
N LYS A 165 -6.45 26.19 4.77
CA LYS A 165 -7.78 26.46 5.35
C LYS A 165 -8.90 25.89 4.47
N THR A 166 -8.88 26.24 3.18
CA THR A 166 -9.92 25.84 2.22
C THR A 166 -9.97 24.34 2.00
N ALA A 167 -8.82 23.68 1.86
CA ALA A 167 -8.75 22.23 1.65
C ALA A 167 -9.12 21.44 2.91
N THR A 168 -8.76 21.92 4.10
CA THR A 168 -9.16 21.26 5.37
C THR A 168 -10.67 21.35 5.58
N GLU A 169 -11.27 22.52 5.33
CA GLU A 169 -12.72 22.71 5.41
C GLU A 169 -13.46 21.82 4.40
N ALA A 170 -13.00 21.80 3.15
CA ALA A 170 -13.57 20.95 2.11
C ALA A 170 -13.44 19.46 2.45
N GLY A 171 -12.27 19.04 2.96
CA GLY A 171 -12.03 17.65 3.39
C GLY A 171 -13.00 17.23 4.49
N ARG A 172 -13.22 18.07 5.49
CA ARG A 172 -14.18 17.81 6.58
C ARG A 172 -15.61 17.66 6.05
N GLU A 173 -16.05 18.58 5.19
CA GLU A 173 -17.39 18.52 4.60
C GLU A 173 -17.59 17.24 3.76
N LEU A 174 -16.56 16.81 3.02
CA LEU A 174 -16.60 15.58 2.22
C LEU A 174 -16.62 14.32 3.09
N LEU A 175 -15.90 14.30 4.21
CA LEU A 175 -15.98 13.22 5.20
C LEU A 175 -17.38 13.11 5.81
N GLU A 176 -17.99 14.24 6.19
CA GLU A 176 -19.36 14.26 6.71
C GLU A 176 -20.38 13.70 5.69
N LYS A 177 -20.09 13.84 4.39
CA LYS A 177 -20.89 13.28 3.29
C LYS A 177 -20.55 11.83 2.94
N GLY A 178 -19.50 11.25 3.53
CA GLY A 178 -18.99 9.92 3.21
C GLY A 178 -18.22 9.81 1.89
N ASP A 179 -17.82 10.93 1.28
CA ASP A 179 -16.98 10.94 0.07
C ASP A 179 -15.50 10.81 0.44
N LEU A 180 -15.05 9.57 0.65
CA LEU A 180 -13.67 9.26 1.07
C LEU A 180 -12.62 9.63 0.01
N VAL A 181 -12.97 9.54 -1.27
CA VAL A 181 -12.05 9.84 -2.39
C VAL A 181 -11.85 11.35 -2.50
N GLY A 182 -12.95 12.12 -2.43
CA GLY A 182 -12.92 13.58 -2.40
C GLY A 182 -12.19 14.08 -1.15
N ALA A 183 -12.51 13.53 0.02
CA ALA A 183 -11.86 13.88 1.27
C ALA A 183 -10.35 13.64 1.23
N ASN A 184 -9.90 12.49 0.74
CA ASN A 184 -8.48 12.20 0.59
C ASN A 184 -7.77 13.23 -0.28
N THR A 185 -8.35 13.57 -1.44
CA THR A 185 -7.77 14.57 -2.33
C THR A 185 -7.60 15.92 -1.61
N ALA A 186 -8.60 16.35 -0.84
CA ALA A 186 -8.56 17.60 -0.10
C ALA A 186 -7.53 17.57 1.05
N TYR A 187 -7.49 16.50 1.84
CA TYR A 187 -6.52 16.37 2.95
C TYR A 187 -5.08 16.24 2.46
N GLN A 188 -4.84 15.59 1.31
CA GLN A 188 -3.52 15.55 0.69
C GLN A 188 -3.04 16.94 0.23
N GLN A 189 -3.94 17.78 -0.30
CA GLN A 189 -3.63 19.18 -0.61
C GLN A 189 -3.32 19.99 0.66
N ALA A 190 -4.08 19.77 1.74
CA ALA A 190 -3.83 20.41 3.03
C ALA A 190 -2.47 20.00 3.63
N ALA A 191 -2.11 18.72 3.55
CA ALA A 191 -0.81 18.21 4.01
C ALA A 191 0.37 18.82 3.23
N GLN A 192 0.27 18.92 1.90
CA GLN A 192 1.28 19.59 1.06
C GLN A 192 1.43 21.08 1.39
N ALA A 193 0.31 21.75 1.70
CA ALA A 193 0.34 23.13 2.14
C ALA A 193 1.07 23.28 3.49
N LEU A 194 0.90 22.34 4.42
CA LEU A 194 1.62 22.33 5.70
C LEU A 194 3.13 22.14 5.52
N GLU A 195 3.55 21.26 4.62
CA GLU A 195 4.98 21.08 4.28
C GLU A 195 5.58 22.38 3.74
N THR A 196 4.85 23.08 2.87
CA THR A 196 5.28 24.38 2.32
C THR A 196 5.39 25.46 3.41
N LEU A 197 4.49 25.42 4.40
CA LEU A 197 4.49 26.36 5.53
C LEU A 197 5.53 26.02 6.60
N GLY A 198 6.08 24.79 6.60
CA GLY A 198 6.99 24.31 7.65
C GLY A 198 6.36 24.27 9.04
N ARG A 199 5.04 24.00 9.12
CA ARG A 199 4.30 23.94 10.39
C ARG A 199 4.35 22.55 11.00
N HIS A 200 4.59 22.49 12.30
CA HIS A 200 4.69 21.26 13.09
C HIS A 200 3.85 21.29 14.38
N ASP A 201 2.83 22.15 14.43
CA ASP A 201 1.92 22.23 15.58
C ASP A 201 0.87 21.12 15.58
N ARG A 202 0.15 20.95 16.69
CA ARG A 202 -0.87 19.89 16.86
C ARG A 202 -1.89 19.84 15.71
N GLN A 203 -2.35 20.99 15.22
CA GLN A 203 -3.28 21.04 14.09
C GLN A 203 -2.65 20.53 12.79
N ALA A 204 -1.37 20.84 12.56
CA ALA A 204 -0.64 20.33 11.41
C ALA A 204 -0.51 18.82 11.46
N PHE A 205 -0.21 18.28 12.64
CA PHE A 205 -0.17 16.84 12.87
C PHE A 205 -1.51 16.16 12.59
N GLU A 206 -2.62 16.69 13.14
CA GLU A 206 -3.96 16.12 12.91
C GLU A 206 -4.31 16.05 11.41
N VAL A 207 -4.00 17.10 10.64
CA VAL A 207 -4.24 17.14 9.18
C VAL A 207 -3.34 16.14 8.44
N GLN A 208 -2.05 16.06 8.79
CA GLN A 208 -1.12 15.11 8.17
C GLN A 208 -1.52 13.67 8.45
N GLN A 209 -1.91 13.38 9.68
CA GLN A 209 -2.35 12.05 10.10
C GLN A 209 -3.64 11.64 9.39
N LYS A 210 -4.65 12.52 9.31
CA LYS A 210 -5.87 12.26 8.51
C LYS A 210 -5.54 12.04 7.03
N ALA A 211 -4.59 12.78 6.46
CA ALA A 211 -4.19 12.60 5.07
C ALA A 211 -3.57 11.21 4.83
N ARG A 212 -2.70 10.73 5.73
CA ARG A 212 -2.08 9.40 5.65
C ARG A 212 -3.12 8.28 5.80
N GLU A 213 -4.02 8.40 6.77
CA GLU A 213 -5.11 7.42 6.98
C GLU A 213 -6.05 7.36 5.78
N LEU A 214 -6.45 8.51 5.23
CA LEU A 214 -7.28 8.55 4.02
C LEU A 214 -6.56 8.00 2.79
N GLU A 215 -5.25 8.20 2.67
CA GLU A 215 -4.46 7.59 1.61
C GLU A 215 -4.46 6.07 1.74
N ALA A 216 -4.21 5.56 2.95
CA ALA A 216 -4.26 4.13 3.23
C ALA A 216 -5.64 3.54 2.92
N LEU A 217 -6.74 4.22 3.29
CA LEU A 217 -8.11 3.80 2.98
C LEU A 217 -8.37 3.69 1.48
N ASN A 218 -7.92 4.69 0.71
CA ASN A 218 -8.22 4.76 -0.73
C ASN A 218 -7.28 3.93 -1.61
N ARG A 219 -6.11 3.54 -1.09
CA ARG A 219 -5.10 2.76 -1.82
C ARG A 219 -4.86 1.38 -1.21
N GLN A 220 -5.89 0.81 -0.58
CA GLN A 220 -5.83 -0.55 -0.08
C GLN A 220 -5.52 -1.56 -1.20
N ALA A 221 -4.85 -2.65 -0.83
CA ALA A 221 -4.62 -3.77 -1.73
C ALA A 221 -5.95 -4.28 -2.30
N VAL A 222 -5.95 -4.55 -3.62
CA VAL A 222 -7.15 -5.00 -4.34
C VAL A 222 -7.60 -6.39 -3.90
N SER A 223 -6.66 -7.20 -3.39
CA SER A 223 -6.91 -8.56 -2.89
C SER A 223 -6.64 -8.63 -1.40
N PRO A 224 -7.46 -9.35 -0.62
CA PRO A 224 -7.17 -9.63 0.77
C PRO A 224 -5.90 -10.48 0.90
N LEU A 225 -5.25 -10.39 2.06
CA LEU A 225 -3.97 -11.05 2.32
C LEU A 225 -3.97 -12.56 2.02
N PHE A 226 -5.07 -13.27 2.34
CA PHE A 226 -5.19 -14.71 2.06
C PHE A 226 -5.21 -15.03 0.56
N GLU A 227 -5.81 -14.16 -0.27
CA GLU A 227 -5.77 -14.33 -1.73
C GLU A 227 -4.38 -14.02 -2.31
N ILE A 228 -3.68 -13.03 -1.74
CA ILE A 228 -2.29 -12.74 -2.10
C ILE A 228 -1.43 -13.97 -1.80
N ALA A 229 -1.63 -14.57 -0.63
CA ALA A 229 -0.93 -15.76 -0.18
C ALA A 229 -1.23 -16.98 -1.09
N ASP A 230 -2.50 -17.21 -1.43
CA ASP A 230 -2.90 -18.33 -2.31
C ASP A 230 -2.33 -18.15 -3.72
N ALA A 231 -2.38 -16.92 -4.25
CA ALA A 231 -1.76 -16.58 -5.52
C ALA A 231 -0.24 -16.81 -5.51
N ALA A 232 0.43 -16.53 -4.39
CA ALA A 232 1.86 -16.81 -4.22
C ALA A 232 2.14 -18.30 -4.35
N VAL A 233 1.42 -19.12 -3.59
CA VAL A 233 1.60 -20.58 -3.57
C VAL A 233 1.33 -21.18 -4.95
N ALA A 234 0.25 -20.78 -5.61
CA ALA A 234 -0.10 -21.28 -6.94
C ALA A 234 0.97 -20.90 -7.98
N GLN A 235 1.36 -19.62 -8.02
CA GLN A 235 2.31 -19.11 -9.02
C GLN A 235 3.72 -19.69 -8.85
N ILE A 236 4.20 -19.81 -7.61
CA ILE A 236 5.51 -20.39 -7.31
C ILE A 236 5.55 -21.87 -7.70
N LYS A 237 4.46 -22.62 -7.48
CA LYS A 237 4.37 -24.04 -7.86
C LYS A 237 4.28 -24.24 -9.38
N GLU A 238 3.55 -23.39 -10.09
CA GLU A 238 3.34 -23.54 -11.54
C GLU A 238 4.50 -23.03 -12.39
N GLN A 239 5.18 -21.97 -11.93
CA GLN A 239 6.25 -21.32 -12.68
C GLN A 239 7.55 -21.32 -11.87
N ASP A 240 7.81 -20.26 -11.12
CA ASP A 240 9.00 -20.08 -10.29
C ASP A 240 8.85 -18.89 -9.34
N LEU A 241 9.77 -18.76 -8.38
CA LEU A 241 9.82 -17.64 -7.44
C LEU A 241 9.94 -16.27 -8.15
N LYS A 242 10.75 -16.19 -9.21
CA LYS A 242 11.03 -14.92 -9.89
C LYS A 242 9.81 -14.37 -10.64
N SER A 243 9.02 -15.24 -11.26
CA SER A 243 7.76 -14.83 -11.89
C SER A 243 6.76 -14.32 -10.86
N TRP A 244 6.67 -14.97 -9.69
CA TRP A 244 5.86 -14.47 -8.58
C TRP A 244 6.33 -13.11 -8.08
N GLN A 245 7.62 -12.93 -7.82
CA GLN A 245 8.18 -11.64 -7.39
C GLN A 245 7.84 -10.53 -8.40
N THR A 246 8.03 -10.79 -9.69
CA THR A 246 7.67 -9.82 -10.74
C THR A 246 6.18 -9.48 -10.75
N LEU A 247 5.31 -10.48 -10.53
CA LEU A 247 3.87 -10.27 -10.43
C LEU A 247 3.53 -9.45 -9.18
N PHE A 248 4.17 -9.76 -8.06
CA PHE A 248 4.01 -9.07 -6.79
C PHE A 248 4.35 -7.58 -6.93
N ASP A 249 5.51 -7.27 -7.51
CA ASP A 249 5.98 -5.90 -7.76
C ASP A 249 4.95 -5.12 -8.60
N VAL A 250 4.40 -5.75 -9.64
CA VAL A 250 3.45 -5.08 -10.54
C VAL A 250 2.06 -4.90 -9.91
N ARG A 251 1.61 -5.84 -9.08
CA ARG A 251 0.22 -5.90 -8.62
C ARG A 251 -0.01 -5.39 -7.21
N TYR A 252 0.98 -5.57 -6.33
CA TYR A 252 0.81 -5.40 -4.89
C TYR A 252 1.78 -4.38 -4.28
N GLU A 253 2.97 -4.18 -4.85
CA GLU A 253 3.92 -3.17 -4.33
C GLU A 253 3.27 -1.79 -4.24
N GLY A 254 3.51 -1.11 -3.11
CA GLY A 254 2.97 0.21 -2.81
C GLY A 254 1.48 0.24 -2.44
N SER A 255 0.78 -0.89 -2.49
CA SER A 255 -0.58 -0.99 -1.99
C SER A 255 -0.62 -1.12 -0.47
N TRP A 256 -1.67 -0.58 0.14
CA TRP A 256 -1.79 -0.49 1.58
C TRP A 256 -2.52 -1.69 2.17
N LEU A 257 -2.04 -2.12 3.33
CA LEU A 257 -2.78 -2.99 4.23
C LEU A 257 -2.90 -2.32 5.60
N ILE A 258 -3.99 -2.61 6.29
CA ILE A 258 -4.30 -2.09 7.62
C ILE A 258 -4.43 -3.30 8.54
N PHE A 259 -3.75 -3.22 9.68
CA PHE A 259 -3.57 -4.33 10.59
C PHE A 259 -3.99 -3.93 12.00
N GLU A 260 -4.66 -4.85 12.68
CA GLU A 260 -4.82 -4.87 14.13
C GLU A 260 -4.16 -6.15 14.62
N THR A 261 -2.92 -6.03 15.13
CA THR A 261 -2.12 -7.20 15.53
C THR A 261 -1.03 -6.81 16.52
N THR A 262 -0.32 -7.80 17.06
CA THR A 262 0.88 -7.58 17.85
C THR A 262 2.13 -7.74 16.98
N LEU A 263 3.16 -6.97 17.29
CA LEU A 263 4.46 -7.03 16.61
C LEU A 263 5.48 -7.77 17.48
N ILE A 264 6.11 -8.79 16.91
CA ILE A 264 7.12 -9.62 17.57
C ILE A 264 8.48 -9.29 16.95
N PRO A 265 9.48 -8.84 17.74
CA PRO A 265 10.81 -8.57 17.19
C PRO A 265 11.43 -9.85 16.64
N VAL A 266 11.94 -9.79 15.41
CA VAL A 266 12.70 -10.89 14.80
C VAL A 266 14.16 -10.70 15.16
N ALA A 267 14.76 -11.70 15.82
CA ALA A 267 16.19 -11.67 16.12
C ALA A 267 16.99 -11.80 14.81
N THR A 268 17.47 -10.68 14.29
CA THR A 268 18.46 -10.66 13.21
C THR A 268 19.83 -10.93 13.80
N GLY A 269 20.52 -11.95 13.30
CA GLY A 269 21.80 -12.42 13.84
C GLY A 269 22.97 -11.47 13.57
N ASP A 270 22.78 -10.47 12.71
CA ASP A 270 23.79 -9.47 12.34
C ASP A 270 23.38 -8.06 12.78
N GLU A 271 24.29 -7.36 13.48
CA GLU A 271 24.12 -5.97 13.93
C GLU A 271 23.94 -4.95 12.78
N LYS A 272 24.12 -5.37 11.52
CA LYS A 272 23.97 -4.54 10.32
C LYS A 272 22.60 -4.67 9.65
N GLU A 273 21.76 -5.61 10.07
CA GLU A 273 20.45 -5.82 9.49
C GLU A 273 19.42 -4.86 10.11
N GLN A 274 18.57 -4.29 9.25
CA GLN A 274 17.46 -3.45 9.68
C GLN A 274 16.58 -4.23 10.66
N THR A 275 16.12 -3.56 11.72
CA THR A 275 15.25 -4.20 12.72
C THR A 275 13.93 -4.61 12.06
N ARG A 276 13.62 -5.91 12.11
CA ARG A 276 12.38 -6.47 11.56
C ARG A 276 11.43 -6.87 12.67
N TYR A 277 10.16 -6.60 12.48
CA TYR A 277 9.07 -7.02 13.36
C TYR A 277 8.13 -7.95 12.60
N ARG A 278 7.94 -9.17 13.09
CA ARG A 278 6.97 -10.09 12.52
C ARG A 278 5.59 -9.79 13.10
N LEU A 279 4.60 -9.67 12.23
CA LEU A 279 3.22 -9.58 12.65
C LEU A 279 2.79 -10.93 13.23
N ASN A 280 2.10 -10.93 14.36
CA ASN A 280 1.51 -12.14 14.94
C ASN A 280 0.25 -12.57 14.18
N PHE A 281 0.41 -12.82 12.89
CA PHE A 281 -0.63 -13.19 11.95
C PHE A 281 -0.04 -14.09 10.84
N PRO A 282 0.39 -15.33 11.17
CA PRO A 282 0.87 -16.24 10.15
C PRO A 282 -0.30 -16.72 9.29
N VAL A 283 -0.17 -16.59 7.97
CA VAL A 283 -1.13 -17.14 7.01
C VAL A 283 -0.64 -18.54 6.63
N ILE A 284 -1.34 -19.55 7.10
CA ILE A 284 -1.01 -20.97 6.86
C ILE A 284 -1.89 -21.49 5.72
N LEU A 285 -1.26 -21.89 4.62
CA LEU A 285 -1.90 -22.44 3.42
C LEU A 285 -1.36 -23.83 3.12
N ASP A 286 -2.09 -24.87 3.52
CA ASP A 286 -1.68 -26.28 3.44
C ASP A 286 -0.30 -26.52 4.07
N GLU A 287 0.75 -26.64 3.26
CA GLU A 287 2.15 -26.85 3.68
C GLU A 287 2.98 -25.56 3.62
N TYR A 288 2.40 -24.44 3.19
CA TYR A 288 3.09 -23.17 3.00
C TYR A 288 2.73 -22.16 4.09
N THR A 289 3.73 -21.60 4.76
CA THR A 289 3.55 -20.55 5.77
C THR A 289 3.98 -19.21 5.22
N LEU A 290 3.07 -18.24 5.24
CA LEU A 290 3.36 -16.87 4.85
C LEU A 290 3.41 -15.99 6.10
N ASN A 291 4.58 -15.40 6.33
CA ASN A 291 4.79 -14.41 7.38
C ASN A 291 4.73 -13.00 6.80
N LEU A 292 4.37 -12.03 7.65
CA LEU A 292 4.48 -10.61 7.33
C LEU A 292 5.52 -10.00 8.26
N GLU A 293 6.47 -9.28 7.67
CA GLU A 293 7.54 -8.62 8.41
C GLU A 293 7.57 -7.13 8.08
N LEU A 294 7.56 -6.31 9.11
CA LEU A 294 7.64 -4.86 9.07
C LEU A 294 9.08 -4.41 9.32
N THR A 295 9.65 -3.69 8.37
CA THR A 295 11.07 -3.31 8.42
C THR A 295 11.22 -1.85 8.88
N ASP A 296 11.88 -1.65 10.02
CA ASP A 296 12.24 -0.35 10.59
C ASP A 296 11.07 0.67 10.69
N PRO A 297 10.00 0.34 11.45
CA PRO A 297 8.84 1.23 11.58
C PRO A 297 9.16 2.52 12.32
N THR A 298 8.58 3.64 11.86
CA THR A 298 8.72 4.96 12.50
C THR A 298 8.26 5.00 13.96
N PHE A 299 7.39 4.08 14.36
CA PHE A 299 6.84 3.95 15.72
C PHE A 299 7.51 2.83 16.52
N ARG A 300 8.74 2.44 16.18
CA ARG A 300 9.54 1.42 16.90
C ARG A 300 9.55 1.62 18.42
N GLU A 301 9.78 2.84 18.87
CA GLU A 301 9.82 3.18 20.31
C GLU A 301 8.50 2.85 21.02
N TYR A 302 7.36 2.97 20.33
CA TYR A 302 6.05 2.57 20.88
C TYR A 302 5.98 1.07 21.11
N VAL A 303 6.43 0.28 20.13
CA VAL A 303 6.43 -1.19 20.18
C VAL A 303 7.34 -1.70 21.29
N GLU A 304 8.51 -1.07 21.47
CA GLU A 304 9.46 -1.42 22.53
C GLU A 304 8.93 -1.07 23.93
N ALA A 305 8.16 0.03 24.06
CA ALA A 305 7.53 0.43 25.31
C ALA A 305 6.29 -0.41 25.67
N HIS A 306 5.63 -1.02 24.68
CA HIS A 306 4.38 -1.78 24.83
C HIS A 306 4.50 -3.20 24.22
N PRO A 307 5.46 -4.03 24.69
CA PRO A 307 5.73 -5.32 24.09
C PRO A 307 4.53 -6.26 24.23
N GLY A 308 4.05 -6.80 23.10
CA GLY A 308 2.94 -7.74 23.07
C GLY A 308 1.55 -7.11 23.18
N GLU A 309 1.45 -5.79 23.29
CA GLU A 309 0.16 -5.10 23.17
C GLU A 309 -0.28 -5.03 21.70
N PRO A 310 -1.59 -5.19 21.40
CA PRO A 310 -2.10 -5.03 20.05
C PRO A 310 -1.99 -3.56 19.64
N LEU A 311 -1.72 -3.31 18.37
CA LEU A 311 -1.72 -1.96 17.81
C LEU A 311 -2.38 -1.95 16.44
N ILE A 312 -3.01 -0.82 16.11
CA ILE A 312 -3.63 -0.59 14.80
C ILE A 312 -2.69 0.26 13.96
N PHE A 313 -2.24 -0.26 12.83
CA PHE A 313 -1.35 0.48 11.92
C PHE A 313 -1.65 0.16 10.46
N ALA A 314 -1.19 1.05 9.59
CA ALA A 314 -1.21 0.82 8.15
C ALA A 314 0.22 0.78 7.62
N ALA A 315 0.49 -0.04 6.63
CA ALA A 315 1.78 -0.10 5.96
C ALA A 315 1.62 -0.50 4.48
N GLN A 316 2.55 -0.06 3.63
CA GLN A 316 2.61 -0.50 2.25
C GLN A 316 3.32 -1.84 2.12
N LEU A 317 2.83 -2.67 1.21
CA LEU A 317 3.53 -3.84 0.72
C LEU A 317 4.77 -3.41 -0.06
N SER A 318 5.95 -3.96 0.28
CA SER A 318 7.21 -3.56 -0.35
C SER A 318 7.83 -4.64 -1.22
N ALA A 319 7.89 -5.88 -0.73
CA ALA A 319 8.52 -6.97 -1.47
C ALA A 319 8.04 -8.34 -0.97
N PHE A 320 8.38 -9.37 -1.74
CA PHE A 320 8.22 -10.77 -1.36
C PHE A 320 9.57 -11.48 -1.35
N GLU A 321 9.90 -12.08 -0.21
CA GLU A 321 11.08 -12.90 0.01
C GLU A 321 10.65 -14.34 0.31
N GLN A 322 11.41 -15.32 -0.17
CA GLN A 322 11.27 -16.71 0.26
C GLN A 322 12.44 -17.05 1.16
N ASN A 323 12.18 -17.71 2.29
CA ASN A 323 13.24 -18.09 3.21
C ASN A 323 14.15 -19.13 2.53
N GLU A 324 15.44 -18.81 2.38
CA GLU A 324 16.41 -19.69 1.72
C GLU A 324 16.54 -21.06 2.41
N ASN A 325 16.36 -21.10 3.73
CA ASN A 325 16.48 -22.32 4.52
C ASN A 325 15.19 -23.15 4.57
N SER A 326 14.04 -22.52 4.24
CA SER A 326 12.71 -23.11 4.34
C SER A 326 11.87 -22.66 3.14
N PRO A 327 11.95 -23.36 1.98
CA PRO A 327 11.18 -23.00 0.79
C PRO A 327 9.66 -23.05 1.02
N GLU A 328 9.19 -23.78 2.03
CA GLU A 328 7.82 -23.78 2.52
C GLU A 328 7.40 -22.49 3.24
N THR A 329 8.32 -21.55 3.47
CA THR A 329 8.06 -20.29 4.16
C THR A 329 8.31 -19.08 3.27
N GLY A 330 7.27 -18.28 3.07
CA GLY A 330 7.34 -16.96 2.41
C GLY A 330 7.29 -15.83 3.42
N VAL A 331 7.86 -14.69 3.06
CA VAL A 331 7.81 -13.45 3.82
C VAL A 331 7.35 -12.32 2.90
N ILE A 332 6.24 -11.69 3.24
CA ILE A 332 5.86 -10.39 2.68
C ILE A 332 6.50 -9.31 3.54
N LEU A 333 7.30 -8.46 2.92
CA LEU A 333 7.87 -7.28 3.56
C LEU A 333 6.90 -6.11 3.48
N LEU A 334 6.80 -5.40 4.59
CA LEU A 334 6.06 -4.15 4.75
C LEU A 334 7.06 -3.00 4.95
N ASP A 335 6.86 -1.89 4.25
CA ASP A 335 7.74 -0.72 4.35
C ASP A 335 7.47 0.09 5.63
N GLY A 336 8.37 0.00 6.61
CA GLY A 336 8.26 0.75 7.87
C GLY A 336 8.43 2.26 7.74
N LYS A 337 8.99 2.78 6.64
CA LYS A 337 9.04 4.23 6.38
C LYS A 337 7.66 4.79 6.03
N THR A 338 6.86 4.00 5.32
CA THR A 338 5.46 4.35 5.02
C THR A 338 4.54 3.99 6.17
N ALA A 339 4.95 3.05 7.03
CA ALA A 339 4.11 2.58 8.12
C ALA A 339 3.85 3.68 9.16
N PHE A 340 2.59 3.75 9.60
CA PHE A 340 2.16 4.68 10.63
C PHE A 340 1.07 4.05 11.50
N MET A 341 1.03 4.46 12.77
CA MET A 341 -0.02 4.06 13.70
C MET A 341 -1.31 4.80 13.39
N TRP A 342 -2.43 4.08 13.41
CA TRP A 342 -3.76 4.66 13.26
C TRP A 342 -4.14 5.47 14.50
N SER A 343 -4.90 6.54 14.32
CA SER A 343 -5.36 7.40 15.43
C SER A 343 -6.85 7.73 15.38
N HIS A 344 -7.45 7.86 14.19
CA HIS A 344 -8.81 8.37 14.08
C HIS A 344 -9.86 7.26 14.04
N LEU A 345 -10.70 7.20 15.07
CA LEU A 345 -11.80 6.23 15.16
C LEU A 345 -12.84 6.42 14.04
N ASP A 346 -13.15 7.67 13.68
CA ASP A 346 -14.11 7.98 12.60
C ASP A 346 -13.66 7.41 11.25
N LEU A 347 -12.35 7.40 10.97
CA LEU A 347 -11.79 6.80 9.75
C LEU A 347 -11.64 5.28 9.87
N TYR A 348 -11.39 4.76 11.09
CA TYR A 348 -11.37 3.32 11.32
C TYR A 348 -12.74 2.70 11.04
N GLU A 349 -13.82 3.35 11.48
CA GLU A 349 -15.19 2.93 11.22
C GLU A 349 -15.53 2.86 9.72
N GLN A 350 -14.87 3.66 8.87
CA GLN A 350 -15.06 3.64 7.41
C GLN A 350 -14.50 2.37 6.76
N LEU A 351 -13.71 1.55 7.47
CA LEU A 351 -13.26 0.25 6.99
C LEU A 351 -14.42 -0.74 6.83
N GLY A 352 -15.58 -0.45 7.43
CA GLY A 352 -16.75 -1.33 7.38
C GLY A 352 -16.63 -2.58 8.25
N ILE A 353 -15.64 -2.60 9.16
CA ILE A 353 -15.52 -3.63 10.20
C ILE A 353 -16.66 -3.43 11.19
N GLN A 354 -17.49 -4.47 11.40
CA GLN A 354 -18.57 -4.40 12.37
C GLN A 354 -18.01 -4.62 13.78
N PHE A 355 -18.37 -3.75 14.72
CA PHE A 355 -18.11 -3.99 16.13
C PHE A 355 -19.06 -5.06 16.66
N ASP A 356 -18.51 -6.05 17.34
CA ASP A 356 -19.23 -7.16 17.94
C ASP A 356 -18.68 -7.48 19.33
N GLU A 357 -19.09 -8.61 19.93
CA GLU A 357 -18.65 -9.01 21.26
C GLU A 357 -17.14 -9.29 21.35
N TYR A 358 -16.49 -9.62 20.23
CA TYR A 358 -15.06 -9.92 20.15
C TYR A 358 -14.23 -8.75 19.62
N HIS A 359 -14.87 -7.79 18.96
CA HIS A 359 -14.29 -6.55 18.47
C HIS A 359 -15.07 -5.35 19.05
N ASP A 360 -14.80 -5.06 20.32
CA ASP A 360 -15.50 -4.01 21.06
C ASP A 360 -15.02 -2.62 20.66
N ARG A 361 -15.97 -1.75 20.30
CA ARG A 361 -15.72 -0.37 19.90
C ARG A 361 -15.00 0.43 20.99
N ASP A 362 -15.33 0.21 22.26
CA ASP A 362 -14.74 0.98 23.36
C ASP A 362 -13.28 0.59 23.60
N GLN A 363 -12.94 -0.69 23.38
CA GLN A 363 -11.55 -1.16 23.41
C GLN A 363 -10.74 -0.56 22.27
N VAL A 364 -11.26 -0.56 21.04
CA VAL A 364 -10.63 0.08 19.88
C VAL A 364 -10.43 1.57 20.11
N ALA A 365 -11.45 2.27 20.63
CA ALA A 365 -11.36 3.68 20.96
C ALA A 365 -10.28 3.98 22.02
N SER A 366 -10.16 3.11 23.03
CA SER A 366 -9.11 3.22 24.05
C SER A 366 -7.72 3.02 23.45
N LEU A 367 -7.55 2.02 22.60
CA LEU A 367 -6.28 1.73 21.93
C LEU A 367 -5.85 2.89 21.02
N LEU A 368 -6.75 3.38 20.16
CA LEU A 368 -6.48 4.52 19.29
C LEU A 368 -6.15 5.79 20.09
N LYS A 369 -6.79 6.00 21.25
CA LYS A 369 -6.47 7.12 22.15
C LYS A 369 -5.06 7.00 22.72
N GLN A 370 -4.63 5.80 23.14
CA GLN A 370 -3.27 5.55 23.62
C GLN A 370 -2.24 5.81 22.51
N GLN A 371 -2.49 5.30 21.29
CA GLN A 371 -1.63 5.54 20.12
C GLN A 371 -1.54 7.04 19.78
N THR A 372 -2.68 7.76 19.79
CA THR A 372 -2.72 9.21 19.55
C THR A 372 -1.89 9.97 20.57
N GLN A 373 -2.00 9.62 21.86
CA GLN A 373 -1.21 10.26 22.92
C GLN A 373 0.29 10.03 22.76
N PHE A 374 0.70 8.86 22.26
CA PHE A 374 2.10 8.61 21.94
C PHE A 374 2.56 9.50 20.77
N LEU A 375 1.78 9.55 19.69
CA LEU A 375 2.13 10.36 18.51
C LEU A 375 2.15 11.87 18.82
N GLU A 376 1.30 12.35 19.72
CA GLU A 376 1.32 13.76 20.15
C GLU A 376 2.54 14.09 21.02
N ARG A 377 3.14 13.12 21.70
CA ARG A 377 4.37 13.34 22.51
C ARG A 377 5.63 13.39 21.67
N SER A 378 5.59 12.88 20.44
CA SER A 378 6.72 12.92 19.50
C SER A 378 6.73 14.18 18.61
N LEU A 379 5.73 15.07 18.76
CA LEU A 379 5.71 16.44 18.24
C LEU A 379 6.54 17.38 19.11
#